data_AF-A0A160T583-F1
#
_entry.id   AF-A0A160T583-F1
#
_cell.length_a   1.000
_cell.length_b   1.000
_cell.length_c   1.000
_cell.angle_alpha   90.00
_cell.angle_beta   90.00
_cell.angle_gamma   90.00
#
_symmetry.space_group_name_H-M   'P 1'
#
loop_
_entity.id
_entity.type
_entity.pdbx_description
1 polymer ?
#
loop_
_entity_poly.entity_id
_entity_poly.type
_entity_poly.pdbx_seq_one_letter_code
_entity_poly.pdbx_strand_id
1 'polypeptide(L)'
;MQSLPATEKQVNMNPTTPSEWAARIVTRHPTLAQPVALALHLAETGHVHTDGPQVQVESSDGRNTYTLRYVEATGAWLCTCPAFRYRPYYVGPVAYCKHTLARAIAARADKHHHLRVTAIHRERNRHASSDEPWTKTPVAFFTDGRHETRHAITDDQYDQLAAIATDDDYHDHDYIAYNQPIQWHDVFSEDRA
;
A
#
# COMPACT_ATOMS: atom_id res chain seq x y z
N MET A 1 34.44 32.18 -19.38
CA MET A 1 33.08 31.74 -19.02
C MET A 1 33.13 30.22 -18.87
N GLN A 2 33.18 29.72 -17.64
CA GLN A 2 33.20 28.28 -17.38
C GLN A 2 31.75 27.80 -17.26
N SER A 3 31.35 26.88 -18.13
CA SER A 3 30.05 26.23 -18.08
C SER A 3 30.01 25.25 -16.91
N LEU A 4 29.07 25.44 -15.99
CA LEU A 4 28.76 24.50 -14.91
C LEU A 4 28.25 23.17 -15.49
N PRO A 5 28.60 22.00 -14.93
CA PRO A 5 28.03 20.74 -15.37
C PRO A 5 26.56 20.66 -14.98
N ALA A 6 25.76 20.15 -15.92
CA ALA A 6 24.35 19.85 -15.74
C ALA A 6 24.14 18.99 -14.49
N THR A 7 23.29 19.46 -13.59
CA THR A 7 22.73 18.72 -12.47
C THR A 7 22.22 17.38 -12.99
N GLU A 8 22.87 16.30 -12.56
CA GLU A 8 22.41 14.93 -12.73
C GLU A 8 20.96 14.89 -12.24
N LYS A 9 20.01 14.74 -13.17
CA LYS A 9 18.61 14.47 -12.83
C LYS A 9 18.63 13.22 -11.96
N GLN A 10 18.35 13.39 -10.68
CA GLN A 10 18.00 12.30 -9.79
C GLN A 10 16.80 11.60 -10.44
N VAL A 11 17.06 10.49 -11.13
CA VAL A 11 16.01 9.64 -11.69
C VAL A 11 15.23 9.15 -10.48
N ASN A 12 13.97 9.56 -10.37
CA ASN A 12 13.03 9.02 -9.40
C ASN A 12 12.89 7.52 -9.69
N MET A 13 13.73 6.70 -9.06
CA MET A 13 13.63 5.24 -9.07
C MET A 13 12.55 4.81 -8.08
N ASN A 14 11.32 5.28 -8.30
CA ASN A 14 10.16 4.73 -7.62
C ASN A 14 9.83 3.40 -8.33
N PRO A 15 9.98 2.24 -7.67
CA PRO A 15 9.64 0.96 -8.27
C PRO A 15 8.18 0.95 -8.71
N THR A 16 7.92 0.54 -9.95
CA THR A 16 6.60 0.56 -10.59
C THR A 16 5.98 -0.82 -10.82
N THR A 17 6.79 -1.86 -10.73
CA THR A 17 6.38 -3.24 -11.01
C THR A 17 6.56 -4.14 -9.78
N PRO A 18 5.87 -5.31 -9.74
CA PRO A 18 6.09 -6.29 -8.68
C PRO A 18 7.57 -6.65 -8.50
N SER A 19 8.30 -6.82 -9.61
CA SER A 19 9.71 -7.23 -9.62
C SER A 19 10.64 -6.13 -9.10
N GLU A 20 10.39 -4.87 -9.41
CA GLU A 20 11.15 -3.74 -8.86
C GLU A 20 10.91 -3.58 -7.35
N TRP A 21 9.68 -3.80 -6.88
CA TRP A 21 9.38 -3.83 -5.44
C TRP A 21 10.04 -5.00 -4.73
N ALA A 22 9.98 -6.20 -5.32
CA ALA A 22 10.69 -7.37 -4.80
C ALA A 22 12.20 -7.11 -4.70
N ALA A 23 12.82 -6.53 -5.74
CA ALA A 23 14.24 -6.18 -5.72
C ALA A 23 14.59 -5.21 -4.59
N ARG A 24 13.76 -4.17 -4.38
CA ARG A 24 13.95 -3.20 -3.30
C ARG A 24 13.89 -3.84 -1.91
N ILE A 25 12.95 -4.76 -1.68
CA ILE A 25 12.85 -5.52 -0.41
C ILE A 25 14.14 -6.32 -0.19
N VAL A 26 14.65 -7.02 -1.22
CA VAL A 26 15.88 -7.81 -1.11
C VAL A 26 17.11 -6.92 -0.87
N THR A 27 17.22 -5.77 -1.53
CA THR A 27 18.31 -4.82 -1.29
C THR A 27 18.34 -4.33 0.16
N ARG A 28 17.17 -4.04 0.75
CA ARG A 28 17.07 -3.60 2.15
C ARG A 28 17.22 -4.74 3.16
N HIS A 29 16.70 -5.92 2.83
CA HIS A 29 16.67 -7.08 3.71
C HIS A 29 17.14 -8.33 2.95
N PRO A 30 18.45 -8.53 2.77
CA PRO A 30 18.98 -9.65 1.99
C PRO A 30 18.57 -11.03 2.53
N THR A 31 18.28 -11.12 3.83
CA THR A 31 17.77 -12.35 4.49
C THR A 31 16.40 -12.79 3.98
N LEU A 32 15.65 -11.89 3.33
CA LEU A 32 14.36 -12.18 2.72
C LEU A 32 14.45 -12.60 1.24
N ALA A 33 15.65 -12.72 0.65
CA ALA A 33 15.80 -13.03 -0.78
C ALA A 33 14.99 -14.26 -1.23
N GLN A 34 15.08 -15.37 -0.50
CA GLN A 34 14.37 -16.60 -0.82
C GLN A 34 12.83 -16.45 -0.70
N PRO A 35 12.25 -16.01 0.43
CA PRO A 35 10.80 -15.85 0.51
C PRO A 35 10.25 -14.76 -0.41
N VAL A 36 11.04 -13.73 -0.75
CA VAL A 36 10.64 -12.69 -1.71
C VAL A 36 10.53 -13.23 -3.13
N ALA A 37 11.44 -14.11 -3.58
CA ALA A 37 11.31 -14.72 -4.91
C ALA A 37 10.01 -15.53 -5.05
N LEU A 38 9.61 -16.26 -3.99
CA LEU A 38 8.35 -16.98 -3.96
C LEU A 38 7.13 -16.05 -3.88
N ALA A 39 7.26 -14.95 -3.14
CA ALA A 39 6.22 -13.95 -3.00
C ALA A 39 5.96 -13.19 -4.32
N LEU A 40 7.03 -12.86 -5.05
CA LEU A 40 6.96 -12.22 -6.36
C LEU A 40 6.13 -13.06 -7.33
N HIS A 41 6.40 -14.36 -7.39
CA HIS A 41 5.64 -15.27 -8.24
C HIS A 41 4.14 -15.21 -7.93
N LEU A 42 3.75 -15.29 -6.64
CA LEU A 42 2.35 -15.21 -6.24
C LEU A 42 1.69 -13.87 -6.63
N ALA A 43 2.42 -12.77 -6.48
CA ALA A 43 1.94 -11.44 -6.83
C ALA A 43 1.74 -11.27 -8.36
N GLU A 44 2.68 -11.78 -9.16
CA GLU A 44 2.62 -11.69 -10.63
C GLU A 44 1.53 -12.61 -11.23
N THR A 45 1.26 -13.75 -10.60
CA THR A 45 0.21 -14.68 -11.03
C THR A 45 -1.19 -14.32 -10.54
N GLY A 46 -1.34 -13.23 -9.76
CA GLY A 46 -2.64 -12.77 -9.30
C GLY A 46 -3.28 -13.60 -8.18
N HIS A 47 -2.49 -14.33 -7.39
CA HIS A 47 -2.96 -15.14 -6.26
C HIS A 47 -3.21 -14.32 -4.99
N VAL A 48 -3.16 -12.98 -5.08
CA VAL A 48 -3.42 -12.08 -3.96
C VAL A 48 -4.77 -11.41 -4.20
N HIS A 49 -5.74 -11.70 -3.34
CA HIS A 49 -7.09 -11.17 -3.41
C HIS A 49 -7.36 -10.31 -2.18
N THR A 50 -7.75 -9.06 -2.41
CA THR A 50 -8.06 -8.10 -1.34
C THR A 50 -9.57 -7.94 -1.23
N ASP A 51 -10.12 -8.19 -0.04
CA ASP A 51 -11.54 -7.98 0.28
C ASP A 51 -11.65 -7.25 1.63
N GLY A 52 -11.68 -5.92 1.57
CA GLY A 52 -11.70 -5.04 2.75
C GLY A 52 -10.50 -5.28 3.69
N PRO A 53 -10.71 -5.49 5.01
CA PRO A 53 -9.64 -5.66 6.00
C PRO A 53 -8.96 -7.04 5.95
N GLN A 54 -9.42 -7.94 5.09
CA GLN A 54 -8.85 -9.27 4.91
C GLN A 54 -8.20 -9.38 3.53
N VAL A 55 -7.01 -9.97 3.51
CA VAL A 55 -6.35 -10.37 2.26
C VAL A 55 -6.29 -11.88 2.22
N GLN A 56 -6.71 -12.47 1.11
CA GLN A 56 -6.56 -13.89 0.84
C GLN A 56 -5.41 -14.09 -0.12
N VAL A 57 -4.50 -15.00 0.22
CA VAL A 57 -3.41 -15.39 -0.67
C VAL A 57 -3.51 -16.88 -0.95
N GLU A 58 -3.75 -17.22 -2.20
CA GLU A 58 -3.78 -18.61 -2.66
C GLU A 58 -2.36 -19.16 -2.74
N SER A 59 -2.21 -20.45 -2.44
CA SER A 59 -0.97 -21.15 -2.71
C SER A 59 -0.74 -21.26 -4.23
N SER A 60 0.52 -21.36 -4.63
CA SER A 60 0.91 -21.49 -6.05
C SER A 60 0.35 -22.74 -6.75
N ASP A 61 -0.18 -23.72 -6.00
CA ASP A 61 -0.86 -24.90 -6.53
C ASP A 61 -2.40 -24.78 -6.53
N GLY A 62 -2.95 -23.63 -6.08
CA GLY A 62 -4.38 -23.34 -6.00
C GLY A 62 -5.16 -24.17 -4.98
N ARG A 63 -4.47 -24.97 -4.13
CA ARG A 63 -5.14 -25.93 -3.24
C ARG A 63 -5.45 -25.37 -1.86
N ASN A 64 -4.76 -24.32 -1.45
CA ASN A 64 -4.92 -23.72 -0.13
C ASN A 64 -5.05 -22.21 -0.26
N THR A 65 -5.94 -21.63 0.54
CA THR A 65 -6.06 -20.19 0.66
C THR A 65 -5.69 -19.80 2.08
N TYR A 66 -4.78 -18.84 2.21
CA TYR A 66 -4.35 -18.32 3.50
C TYR A 66 -4.89 -16.92 3.70
N THR A 67 -5.51 -16.70 4.84
CA THR A 67 -6.03 -15.39 5.22
C THR A 67 -4.95 -14.59 5.92
N LEU A 68 -4.86 -13.33 5.57
CA LEU A 68 -4.02 -12.33 6.19
C LEU A 68 -4.93 -11.30 6.87
N ARG A 69 -4.60 -10.97 8.11
CA ARG A 69 -5.30 -9.96 8.91
C ARG A 69 -4.32 -8.89 9.35
N TYR A 70 -4.69 -7.64 9.15
CA TYR A 70 -3.93 -6.51 9.67
C TYR A 70 -4.13 -6.35 11.17
N VAL A 71 -3.06 -6.00 11.89
CA VAL A 71 -3.08 -5.70 13.32
C VAL A 71 -2.62 -4.28 13.53
N GLU A 72 -3.56 -3.37 13.78
CA GLU A 72 -3.31 -1.94 13.92
C GLU A 72 -2.27 -1.62 15.00
N ALA A 73 -2.38 -2.28 16.16
CA ALA A 73 -1.51 -2.03 17.31
C ALA A 73 -0.02 -2.27 17.02
N THR A 74 0.31 -3.13 16.04
CA THR A 74 1.69 -3.46 15.69
C THR A 74 2.06 -3.08 14.26
N GLY A 75 1.09 -2.59 13.47
CA GLY A 75 1.27 -2.38 12.04
C GLY A 75 1.66 -3.65 11.27
N ALA A 76 1.39 -4.84 11.80
CA ALA A 76 1.85 -6.10 11.19
C ALA A 76 0.69 -6.89 10.58
N TRP A 77 1.00 -7.68 9.54
CA TRP A 77 0.06 -8.65 8.98
C TRP A 77 0.30 -10.03 9.58
N LEU A 78 -0.78 -10.64 10.06
CA LEU A 78 -0.77 -12.02 10.52
C LEU A 78 -1.31 -12.93 9.43
N CYS A 79 -0.54 -13.94 9.04
CA CYS A 79 -0.96 -14.93 8.07
C CYS A 79 -1.33 -16.26 8.75
N THR A 80 -2.40 -16.92 8.29
CA THR A 80 -2.80 -18.24 8.80
C THR A 80 -1.91 -19.39 8.34
N CYS A 81 -0.91 -19.14 7.49
CA CYS A 81 -0.09 -20.22 6.94
C CYS A 81 0.84 -20.85 8.01
N PRO A 82 1.14 -22.17 7.89
CA PRO A 82 2.03 -22.85 8.82
C PRO A 82 3.43 -22.22 8.91
N ALA A 83 3.96 -21.71 7.80
CA ALA A 83 5.26 -21.05 7.78
C ALA A 83 5.29 -19.81 8.68
N PHE A 84 4.24 -18.98 8.65
CA PHE A 84 4.14 -17.80 9.49
C PHE A 84 4.10 -18.17 10.99
N ARG A 85 3.39 -19.25 11.33
CA ARG A 85 3.25 -19.71 12.72
C ARG A 85 4.50 -20.38 13.28
N TYR A 86 5.19 -21.18 12.48
CA TYR A 86 6.24 -22.07 13.00
C TYR A 86 7.66 -21.68 12.58
N ARG A 87 7.81 -21.01 11.43
CA ARG A 87 9.12 -20.65 10.84
C ARG A 87 9.06 -19.31 10.09
N PRO A 88 8.62 -18.22 10.72
CA PRO A 88 8.59 -16.93 10.06
C PRO A 88 10.00 -16.38 9.85
N TYR A 89 10.15 -15.54 8.83
CA TYR A 89 11.32 -14.70 8.65
C TYR A 89 11.13 -13.43 9.47
N TYR A 90 12.16 -12.97 10.18
CA TYR A 90 12.06 -11.76 10.98
C TYR A 90 12.87 -10.62 10.38
N VAL A 91 12.29 -9.43 10.39
CA VAL A 91 13.00 -8.15 10.27
C VAL A 91 12.64 -7.34 11.51
N GLY A 92 13.62 -7.16 12.40
CA GLY A 92 13.37 -6.61 13.73
C GLY A 92 12.29 -7.42 14.47
N PRO A 93 11.24 -6.76 15.02
CA PRO A 93 10.16 -7.44 15.73
C PRO A 93 9.06 -8.01 14.80
N VAL A 94 9.14 -7.77 13.48
CA VAL A 94 8.06 -8.11 12.54
C VAL A 94 8.32 -9.45 11.87
N ALA A 95 7.32 -10.33 11.90
CA ALA A 95 7.32 -11.63 11.26
C ALA A 95 6.79 -11.58 9.83
N TYR A 96 7.42 -12.32 8.94
CA TYR A 96 7.08 -12.41 7.51
C TYR A 96 7.00 -13.86 7.06
N CYS A 97 6.12 -14.10 6.09
CA CYS A 97 6.12 -15.30 5.27
C CYS A 97 5.98 -14.88 3.80
N LYS A 98 6.09 -15.84 2.87
CA LYS A 98 5.91 -15.52 1.44
C LYS A 98 4.56 -14.87 1.12
N HIS A 99 3.49 -15.14 1.88
CA HIS A 99 2.17 -14.56 1.62
C HIS A 99 2.06 -13.11 2.12
N THR A 100 2.63 -12.78 3.29
CA THR A 100 2.66 -11.37 3.75
C THR A 100 3.53 -10.53 2.83
N LEU A 101 4.62 -11.10 2.31
CA LEU A 101 5.46 -10.47 1.29
C LEU A 101 4.74 -10.35 -0.07
N ALA A 102 3.95 -11.36 -0.48
CA ALA A 102 3.21 -11.32 -1.74
C ALA A 102 2.14 -10.22 -1.70
N ARG A 103 1.41 -10.12 -0.59
CA ARG A 103 0.50 -8.99 -0.31
C ARG A 103 1.24 -7.65 -0.41
N ALA A 104 2.40 -7.55 0.23
CA ALA A 104 3.18 -6.33 0.25
C ALA A 104 3.63 -5.91 -1.16
N ILE A 105 4.09 -6.85 -1.98
CA ILE A 105 4.50 -6.62 -3.37
C ILE A 105 3.28 -6.25 -4.23
N ALA A 106 2.19 -7.01 -4.16
CA ALA A 106 0.99 -6.78 -4.97
C ALA A 106 0.33 -5.43 -4.66
N ALA A 107 0.18 -5.07 -3.38
CA ALA A 107 -0.38 -3.78 -2.97
C ALA A 107 0.47 -2.59 -3.44
N ARG A 108 1.78 -2.78 -3.56
CA ARG A 108 2.73 -1.75 -4.02
C ARG A 108 2.91 -1.73 -5.54
N ALA A 109 2.69 -2.84 -6.23
CA ALA A 109 2.64 -2.89 -7.68
C ALA A 109 1.32 -2.34 -8.25
N ASP A 110 0.32 -2.11 -7.39
CA ASP A 110 -0.91 -1.45 -7.78
C ASP A 110 -0.63 -0.04 -8.34
N LYS A 111 -1.44 0.38 -9.31
CA LYS A 111 -1.16 1.51 -10.24
C LYS A 111 -1.03 2.87 -9.56
N HIS A 112 -1.27 2.96 -8.26
CA HIS A 112 -1.26 4.19 -7.48
C HIS A 112 0.03 4.40 -6.66
N HIS A 113 1.00 3.49 -6.71
CA HIS A 113 2.22 3.54 -5.87
C HIS A 113 3.17 4.71 -6.09
N HIS A 114 3.15 5.34 -7.27
CA HIS A 114 3.97 6.51 -7.61
C HIS A 114 3.26 7.82 -7.27
N LEU A 115 1.99 7.72 -6.88
CA LEU A 115 1.16 8.86 -6.61
C LEU A 115 1.32 9.29 -5.15
N ARG A 116 1.26 10.59 -4.94
CA ARG A 116 1.19 11.18 -3.61
C ARG A 116 -0.25 11.56 -3.32
N VAL A 117 -0.73 11.25 -2.12
CA VAL A 117 -2.05 11.68 -1.67
C VAL A 117 -1.96 13.14 -1.24
N THR A 118 -2.71 13.99 -1.92
CA THR A 118 -2.82 15.43 -1.62
C THR A 118 -4.00 15.71 -0.69
N ALA A 119 -5.06 14.91 -0.80
CA ALA A 119 -6.24 15.03 0.05
C ALA A 119 -7.02 13.71 0.12
N ILE A 120 -7.86 13.58 1.14
CA ILE A 120 -8.88 12.54 1.25
C ILE A 120 -10.24 13.17 1.55
N HIS A 121 -11.31 12.55 1.06
CA HIS A 121 -12.68 13.01 1.29
C HIS A 121 -13.68 11.87 1.45
N ARG A 122 -14.71 12.01 2.29
CA ARG A 122 -15.92 11.17 2.26
C ARG A 122 -17.03 11.88 1.50
N GLU A 123 -17.08 11.64 0.19
CA GLU A 123 -18.07 12.26 -0.70
C GLU A 123 -19.45 11.70 -0.44
N ARG A 124 -20.45 12.58 -0.35
CA ARG A 124 -21.86 12.19 -0.27
C ARG A 124 -22.39 11.90 -1.67
N ASN A 125 -22.69 10.64 -1.93
CA ASN A 125 -23.27 10.18 -3.19
C ASN A 125 -24.74 9.83 -2.98
N ARG A 126 -25.57 10.27 -3.92
CA ARG A 126 -26.98 9.86 -4.07
C ARG A 126 -27.33 9.94 -5.54
N HIS A 127 -27.98 8.91 -6.07
CA HIS A 127 -28.48 8.98 -7.43
C HIS A 127 -29.55 10.08 -7.51
N ALA A 128 -29.46 11.00 -8.47
CA ALA A 128 -30.31 12.20 -8.54
C ALA A 128 -31.83 11.91 -8.57
N SER A 129 -32.21 10.66 -8.83
CA SER A 129 -33.58 10.17 -8.94
C SER A 129 -33.96 9.10 -7.90
N SER A 130 -33.12 8.83 -6.90
CA SER A 130 -33.33 7.75 -5.92
C SER A 130 -33.75 8.29 -4.55
N ASP A 131 -34.74 7.68 -3.90
CA ASP A 131 -35.13 7.94 -2.51
C ASP A 131 -34.23 7.20 -1.49
N GLU A 132 -33.17 6.54 -1.97
CA GLU A 132 -32.19 5.90 -1.10
C GLU A 132 -31.41 6.93 -0.26
N PRO A 133 -31.02 6.53 0.96
CA PRO A 133 -30.21 7.39 1.83
C PRO A 133 -28.87 7.70 1.17
N TRP A 134 -28.36 8.90 1.45
CA TRP A 134 -27.03 9.32 1.02
C TRP A 134 -25.97 8.32 1.51
N THR A 135 -25.13 7.85 0.59
CA THR A 135 -23.95 7.05 0.93
C THR A 135 -22.74 7.95 1.00
N LYS A 136 -21.79 7.62 1.88
CA LYS A 136 -20.48 8.28 1.95
C LYS A 136 -19.46 7.35 1.33
N THR A 137 -18.85 7.77 0.21
CA THR A 137 -17.78 7.00 -0.43
C THR A 137 -16.45 7.66 -0.13
N PRO A 138 -15.50 6.97 0.51
CA PRO A 138 -14.17 7.51 0.71
C PRO A 138 -13.40 7.57 -0.61
N VAL A 139 -12.76 8.71 -0.84
CA VAL A 139 -11.93 8.98 -2.02
C VAL A 139 -10.61 9.60 -1.59
N ALA A 140 -9.55 9.32 -2.36
CA ALA A 140 -8.28 10.01 -2.26
C ALA A 140 -7.98 10.77 -3.57
N PHE A 141 -7.35 11.92 -3.39
CA PHE A 141 -6.81 12.74 -4.46
C PHE A 141 -5.33 12.46 -4.56
N PHE A 142 -4.92 12.02 -5.74
CA PHE A 142 -3.60 11.51 -6.03
C PHE A 142 -2.91 12.40 -7.05
N THR A 143 -1.69 12.86 -6.75
CA THR A 143 -0.89 13.64 -7.69
C THR A 143 0.37 12.91 -8.14
N ASP A 144 0.72 13.10 -9.41
CA ASP A 144 2.03 12.77 -9.99
C ASP A 144 2.98 14.00 -10.02
N GLY A 145 2.55 15.13 -9.43
CA GLY A 145 3.23 16.43 -9.46
C GLY A 145 2.88 17.31 -10.67
N ARG A 146 2.05 16.84 -11.60
CA ARG A 146 1.57 17.60 -12.76
C ARG A 146 0.05 17.61 -12.86
N HIS A 147 -0.59 16.51 -12.48
CA HIS A 147 -2.03 16.33 -12.50
C HIS A 147 -2.49 15.74 -11.18
N GLU A 148 -3.72 16.05 -10.81
CA GLU A 148 -4.41 15.41 -9.70
C GLU A 148 -5.51 14.51 -10.27
N THR A 149 -5.60 13.30 -9.75
CA THR A 149 -6.59 12.30 -10.13
C THR A 149 -7.31 11.79 -8.89
N ARG A 150 -8.62 11.64 -9.01
CA ARG A 150 -9.48 11.16 -7.93
C ARG A 150 -9.70 9.66 -8.08
N HIS A 151 -9.48 8.91 -7.00
CA HIS A 151 -9.74 7.47 -6.96
C HIS A 151 -10.56 7.11 -5.73
N ALA A 152 -11.50 6.17 -5.89
CA ALA A 152 -12.18 5.58 -4.75
C ALA A 152 -11.17 4.75 -3.94
N ILE A 153 -11.26 4.85 -2.62
CA ILE A 153 -10.45 4.09 -1.68
C ILE A 153 -11.37 3.33 -0.73
N THR A 154 -10.82 2.43 0.08
CA THR A 154 -11.59 1.75 1.14
C THR A 154 -11.71 2.64 2.39
N ASP A 155 -12.66 2.32 3.28
CA ASP A 155 -12.78 2.97 4.58
C ASP A 155 -11.49 2.84 5.41
N ASP A 156 -10.89 1.65 5.43
CA ASP A 156 -9.62 1.41 6.13
C ASP A 156 -8.47 2.29 5.60
N GLN A 157 -8.40 2.49 4.28
CA GLN A 157 -7.40 3.37 3.66
C GLN A 157 -7.63 4.83 4.05
N TYR A 158 -8.89 5.26 4.10
CA TYR A 158 -9.25 6.60 4.56
C TYR A 158 -8.84 6.81 6.01
N ASP A 159 -9.15 5.86 6.89
CA ASP A 159 -8.88 5.97 8.31
C ASP A 159 -7.36 5.96 8.59
N GLN A 160 -6.58 5.16 7.85
CA GLN A 160 -5.11 5.17 7.92
C GLN A 160 -4.51 6.50 7.47
N LEU A 161 -5.02 7.10 6.39
CA LEU A 161 -4.59 8.39 5.89
C LEU A 161 -4.99 9.53 6.83
N ALA A 162 -6.20 9.48 7.39
CA ALA A 162 -6.68 10.43 8.38
C ALA A 162 -5.82 10.39 9.66
N ALA A 163 -5.39 9.20 10.10
CA ALA A 163 -4.52 9.05 11.28
C ALA A 163 -3.10 9.61 11.10
N ILE A 164 -2.65 9.83 9.85
CA ILE A 164 -1.33 10.44 9.55
C ILE A 164 -1.43 11.97 9.50
N ALA A 165 -2.63 12.53 9.40
CA ALA A 165 -2.82 13.97 9.33
C ALA A 165 -2.27 14.66 10.59
N THR A 166 -1.64 15.80 10.37
CA THR A 166 -1.03 16.66 11.38
C THR A 166 -1.86 17.93 11.57
N ASP A 167 -1.53 18.72 12.61
CA ASP A 167 -2.19 20.00 12.89
C ASP A 167 -1.96 21.05 11.78
N ASP A 168 -0.92 20.88 10.97
CA ASP A 168 -0.60 21.76 9.84
C ASP A 168 -1.45 21.45 8.58
N ASP A 169 -2.18 20.33 8.57
CA ASP A 169 -3.05 19.95 7.47
C ASP A 169 -4.41 20.66 7.57
N TYR A 170 -5.08 20.86 6.43
CA TYR A 170 -6.40 21.48 6.41
C TYR A 170 -7.48 20.42 6.70
N HIS A 171 -8.36 20.72 7.66
CA HIS A 171 -9.48 19.85 8.06
C HIS A 171 -10.82 20.57 7.89
N ASP A 172 -11.72 19.98 7.12
CA ASP A 172 -13.11 20.43 7.01
C ASP A 172 -14.06 19.23 6.96
N HIS A 173 -14.66 18.93 8.11
CA HIS A 173 -15.60 17.82 8.28
C HIS A 173 -15.05 16.47 7.77
N ASP A 174 -15.50 16.08 6.57
CA ASP A 174 -15.20 14.83 5.90
C ASP A 174 -14.00 14.96 4.93
N TYR A 175 -13.35 16.12 4.87
CA TYR A 175 -12.24 16.46 3.97
C TYR A 175 -10.97 16.78 4.74
N ILE A 176 -9.86 16.18 4.32
CA ILE A 176 -8.51 16.47 4.83
C ILE A 176 -7.61 16.75 3.63
N ALA A 177 -6.94 17.91 3.60
CA ALA A 177 -5.91 18.23 2.62
C ALA A 177 -4.55 18.35 3.31
N TYR A 178 -3.57 17.60 2.79
CA TYR A 178 -2.24 17.52 3.36
C TYR A 178 -1.37 18.68 2.90
N ASN A 179 -0.78 19.40 3.85
CA ASN A 179 0.18 20.46 3.59
C ASN A 179 1.46 19.91 2.91
N GLN A 180 1.81 18.64 3.20
CA GLN A 180 2.81 17.88 2.47
C GLN A 180 2.19 16.60 1.92
N PRO A 181 2.24 16.37 0.59
CA PRO A 181 1.63 15.17 0.01
C PRO A 181 2.23 13.87 0.57
N ILE A 182 1.37 12.95 0.98
CA ILE A 182 1.76 11.65 1.57
C ILE A 182 2.11 10.68 0.45
N GLN A 183 3.26 9.99 0.52
CA GLN A 183 3.56 8.93 -0.43
C GLN A 183 2.62 7.74 -0.21
N TRP A 184 1.92 7.29 -1.26
CA TRP A 184 0.94 6.21 -1.13
C TRP A 184 1.52 4.92 -0.51
N HIS A 185 2.80 4.62 -0.76
CA HIS A 185 3.44 3.45 -0.16
C HIS A 185 3.73 3.58 1.34
N ASP A 186 3.83 4.81 1.89
CA ASP A 186 4.11 5.07 3.31
C ASP A 186 2.86 4.95 4.20
N VAL A 187 1.70 4.80 3.57
CA VAL A 187 0.43 4.45 4.21
C VAL A 187 0.51 3.04 4.81
N PHE A 188 1.38 2.16 4.27
CA PHE A 188 1.53 0.79 4.74
C PHE A 188 2.77 0.62 5.63
N SER A 189 2.54 0.09 6.83
CA SER A 189 3.48 0.00 7.95
C SER A 189 4.70 -0.91 7.72
N GLU A 190 4.73 -1.78 6.70
CA GLU A 190 5.84 -2.73 6.52
C GLU A 190 7.14 -2.11 5.95
N ASP A 191 7.11 -0.81 5.61
CA ASP A 191 8.27 -0.01 5.19
C ASP A 191 8.81 0.93 6.29
N ARG A 192 8.19 0.96 7.47
CA ARG A 192 8.68 1.76 8.60
C ARG A 192 9.84 1.02 9.28
N ALA A 193 10.98 1.71 9.37
CA ALA A 193 12.27 1.21 9.85
C ALA A 193 12.23 0.59 11.25
#